data_AF-A0A7S0TZG6-F1
#
_entry.id   AF-A0A7S0TZG6-F1
#
_cell.length_a   1.000
_cell.length_b   1.000
_cell.length_c   1.000
_cell.angle_alpha   90.00
_cell.angle_beta   90.00
_cell.angle_gamma   90.00
#
_symmetry.space_group_name_H-M   'P 1'
#
loop_
_entity.id
_entity.type
_entity.pdbx_description
1 polymer ?
#
loop_
_entity_poly.entity_id
_entity_poly.type
_entity_poly.pdbx_seq_one_letter_code
_entity_poly.pdbx_strand_id
1 'polypeptide(L)'
;PGRANDLHQEIRLTGWTDDQLNRLAKSIEELDKLANKIRAMLPSPGSSKKGFPVAGLFVDDDAVLARVCISDVVFVNQLREMVFAMNKSCSRGTNDSSGELDQVEIKADTTHFAEMYEEAMVLLEELTPHQREKMDAYRAVGGNLHVRAPAGAGKSFLGLQLMLEEVLAHGSGAMVLFAASNEAMAMFVARWMCKRLQKSSEGSRQALER
;
A
#
# COMPACT_ATOMS: atom_id res chain seq x y z
N PRO A 1 -13.07 7.24 11.01
CA PRO A 1 -11.63 6.87 10.99
C PRO A 1 -11.48 5.41 10.53
N GLY A 2 -11.22 5.22 9.22
CA GLY A 2 -10.99 3.89 8.67
C GLY A 2 -9.73 3.31 9.29
N ARG A 3 -9.84 2.14 9.91
CA ARG A 3 -8.67 1.49 10.50
C ARG A 3 -7.78 1.03 9.35
N ALA A 4 -6.47 0.94 9.55
CA ALA A 4 -5.54 0.34 8.58
C ALA A 4 -5.96 -1.11 8.13
N ASN A 5 -6.90 -1.74 8.83
CA ASN A 5 -7.49 -3.03 8.44
C ASN A 5 -8.46 -2.96 7.25
N ASP A 6 -8.91 -1.78 6.82
CA ASP A 6 -9.90 -1.63 5.75
C ASP A 6 -9.25 -1.32 4.38
N LEU A 7 -7.91 -1.19 4.33
CA LEU A 7 -7.20 -0.90 3.09
C LEU A 7 -6.88 -2.21 2.35
N HIS A 8 -7.86 -2.65 1.55
CA HIS A 8 -7.66 -3.70 0.58
C HIS A 8 -7.12 -3.11 -0.71
N GLN A 9 -6.02 -3.66 -1.20
CA GLN A 9 -5.46 -3.31 -2.50
C GLN A 9 -5.34 -4.56 -3.35
N GLU A 10 -5.45 -4.40 -4.66
CA GLU A 10 -5.40 -5.50 -5.62
C GLU A 10 -4.04 -5.51 -6.31
N ILE A 11 -3.46 -6.70 -6.40
CA ILE A 11 -2.22 -6.94 -7.13
C ILE A 11 -2.58 -7.80 -8.33
N ARG A 12 -2.35 -7.27 -9.52
CA ARG A 12 -2.59 -7.96 -10.77
C ARG A 12 -1.40 -8.85 -11.12
N LEU A 13 -1.65 -10.16 -11.15
CA LEU A 13 -0.69 -11.19 -11.50
C LEU A 13 -0.93 -11.65 -12.94
N THR A 14 0.12 -11.60 -13.75
CA THR A 14 0.14 -11.88 -15.19
C THR A 14 1.12 -13.01 -15.51
N GLY A 15 1.11 -13.52 -16.74
CA GLY A 15 1.95 -14.65 -17.16
C GLY A 15 1.22 -16.00 -17.21
N TRP A 16 -0.11 -15.96 -17.21
CA TRP A 16 -0.98 -17.13 -17.32
C TRP A 16 -1.37 -17.39 -18.77
N THR A 17 -1.63 -18.66 -19.12
CA THR A 17 -2.30 -19.02 -20.38
C THR A 17 -3.82 -19.12 -20.19
N ASP A 18 -4.58 -18.97 -21.27
CA ASP A 18 -6.06 -19.06 -21.24
C ASP A 18 -6.55 -20.39 -20.64
N ASP A 19 -5.86 -21.50 -20.94
CA ASP A 19 -6.17 -22.81 -20.38
C ASP A 19 -5.92 -22.87 -18.87
N GLN A 20 -4.88 -22.17 -18.37
CA GLN A 20 -4.58 -22.08 -16.93
C GLN A 20 -5.61 -21.24 -16.20
N LEU A 21 -5.99 -20.08 -16.75
CA LEU A 21 -7.04 -19.22 -16.18
C LEU A 21 -8.39 -19.96 -16.12
N ASN A 22 -8.75 -20.66 -17.19
CA ASN A 22 -9.97 -21.48 -17.23
C ASN A 22 -9.96 -22.63 -16.21
N ARG A 23 -8.80 -23.25 -15.94
CA ARG A 23 -8.67 -24.28 -14.90
C ARG A 23 -8.80 -23.71 -13.50
N LEU A 24 -8.16 -22.56 -13.24
CA LEU A 24 -8.26 -21.86 -11.96
C LEU A 24 -9.71 -21.40 -11.70
N ALA A 25 -10.39 -20.86 -12.71
CA ALA A 25 -11.79 -20.43 -12.57
C ALA A 25 -12.76 -21.59 -12.25
N LYS A 26 -12.43 -22.83 -12.65
CA LYS A 26 -13.29 -24.02 -12.48
C LYS A 26 -12.94 -24.87 -11.26
N SER A 27 -11.74 -24.72 -10.69
CA SER A 27 -11.25 -25.56 -9.59
C SER A 27 -10.90 -24.73 -8.36
N ILE A 28 -11.75 -24.82 -7.33
CA ILE A 28 -11.53 -24.20 -6.02
C ILE A 28 -10.24 -24.75 -5.38
N GLU A 29 -9.94 -26.04 -5.56
CA GLU A 29 -8.75 -26.66 -4.98
C GLU A 29 -7.45 -26.08 -5.58
N GLU A 30 -7.44 -25.79 -6.87
CA GLU A 30 -6.29 -25.17 -7.55
C GLU A 30 -6.14 -23.70 -7.17
N LEU A 31 -7.25 -22.99 -6.97
CA LEU A 31 -7.25 -21.63 -6.42
C LEU A 31 -6.70 -21.59 -4.98
N ASP A 32 -7.07 -22.56 -4.13
CA ASP A 32 -6.54 -22.65 -2.77
C ASP A 32 -5.03 -22.98 -2.75
N LYS A 33 -4.57 -23.84 -3.65
CA LYS A 33 -3.13 -24.10 -3.83
C LYS A 33 -2.38 -22.84 -4.26
N LEU A 34 -2.93 -22.10 -5.23
CA LEU A 34 -2.37 -20.82 -5.68
C LEU A 34 -2.39 -19.77 -4.56
N ALA A 35 -3.46 -19.71 -3.78
CA ALA A 35 -3.56 -18.84 -2.61
C ALA A 35 -2.47 -19.12 -1.58
N ASN A 36 -2.22 -20.40 -1.29
CA ASN A 36 -1.16 -20.79 -0.37
C ASN A 36 0.23 -20.48 -0.92
N LYS A 37 0.45 -20.66 -2.24
CA LYS A 37 1.71 -20.28 -2.90
C LYS A 37 1.96 -18.77 -2.84
N ILE A 38 0.97 -17.95 -3.18
CA ILE A 38 1.06 -16.48 -3.10
C ILE A 38 1.25 -16.03 -1.65
N ARG A 39 0.55 -16.65 -0.69
CA ARG A 39 0.75 -16.39 0.76
C ARG A 39 2.17 -16.69 1.21
N ALA A 40 2.79 -17.76 0.71
CA ALA A 40 4.18 -18.09 1.02
C ALA A 40 5.18 -17.09 0.42
N MET A 41 4.84 -16.44 -0.70
CA MET A 41 5.66 -15.42 -1.34
C MET A 41 5.50 -14.02 -0.72
N LEU A 42 4.33 -13.74 -0.13
CA LEU A 42 4.05 -12.43 0.47
C LEU A 42 4.85 -12.23 1.77
N PRO A 43 5.30 -10.99 2.04
CA PRO A 43 5.98 -10.68 3.29
C PRO A 43 5.04 -10.92 4.48
N SER A 44 5.61 -11.39 5.58
CA SER A 44 4.85 -11.49 6.83
C SER A 44 4.53 -10.08 7.34
N PRO A 45 3.28 -9.78 7.75
CA PRO A 45 2.95 -8.47 8.30
C PRO A 45 3.85 -8.16 9.50
N GLY A 46 4.52 -7.00 9.46
CA GLY A 46 5.41 -6.55 10.51
C GLY A 46 4.66 -6.31 11.82
N SER A 47 5.07 -7.01 12.89
CA SER A 47 4.82 -6.66 14.30
C SER A 47 3.49 -5.94 14.64
N SER A 48 2.34 -6.63 14.57
CA SER A 48 1.26 -6.52 15.60
C SER A 48 -0.07 -7.18 15.24
N LYS A 49 -0.34 -7.56 13.99
CA LYS A 49 -1.67 -8.08 13.64
C LYS A 49 -1.58 -9.45 12.98
N LYS A 50 -2.04 -10.48 13.71
CA LYS A 50 -2.36 -11.82 13.18
C LYS A 50 -3.49 -11.68 12.17
N GLY A 51 -3.17 -11.38 10.92
CA GLY A 51 -4.10 -11.37 9.80
C GLY A 51 -3.44 -11.99 8.59
N PHE A 52 -4.19 -12.78 7.83
CA PHE A 52 -3.72 -13.30 6.55
C PHE A 52 -3.55 -12.10 5.59
N PRO A 53 -2.37 -11.92 4.96
CA PRO A 53 -2.15 -10.79 4.07
C PRO A 53 -3.03 -10.88 2.81
N VAL A 54 -3.38 -12.08 2.34
CA VAL A 54 -4.31 -12.28 1.22
C VAL A 54 -5.75 -12.34 1.73
N ALA A 55 -6.53 -11.33 1.37
CA ALA A 55 -7.97 -11.24 1.63
C ALA A 55 -8.80 -12.06 0.65
N GLY A 56 -8.31 -12.26 -0.58
CA GLY A 56 -8.99 -13.04 -1.61
C GLY A 56 -8.19 -13.14 -2.90
N LEU A 57 -8.58 -14.08 -3.76
CA LEU A 57 -8.07 -14.25 -5.12
C LEU A 57 -9.24 -14.29 -6.09
N PHE A 58 -9.10 -13.55 -7.18
CA PHE A 58 -10.09 -13.49 -8.25
C PHE A 58 -9.38 -13.81 -9.56
N VAL A 59 -10.05 -14.58 -10.41
CA VAL A 59 -9.58 -14.82 -11.78
C VAL A 59 -10.32 -13.85 -12.67
N ASP A 60 -9.57 -13.08 -13.43
CA ASP A 60 -10.03 -12.18 -14.48
C ASP A 60 -9.68 -12.78 -15.85
N ASP A 61 -10.13 -12.15 -16.93
CA ASP A 61 -10.02 -12.68 -18.29
C ASP A 61 -8.57 -12.93 -18.73
N ASP A 62 -7.62 -12.11 -18.28
CA ASP A 62 -6.20 -12.18 -18.66
C ASP A 62 -5.22 -12.22 -17.46
N ALA A 63 -5.75 -12.21 -16.23
CA ALA A 63 -4.95 -12.04 -15.03
C ALA A 63 -5.58 -12.70 -13.80
N VAL A 64 -4.76 -12.89 -12.76
CA VAL A 64 -5.23 -13.26 -11.43
C VAL A 64 -5.06 -12.06 -10.51
N LEU A 65 -6.15 -11.59 -9.90
CA LEU A 65 -6.15 -10.48 -8.96
C LEU A 65 -6.02 -11.02 -7.53
N ALA A 66 -4.89 -10.72 -6.89
CA ALA A 66 -4.68 -11.02 -5.49
C ALA A 66 -5.05 -9.79 -4.64
N ARG A 67 -6.13 -9.89 -3.87
CA ARG A 67 -6.52 -8.84 -2.93
C ARG A 67 -5.73 -8.98 -1.64
N VAL A 68 -4.97 -7.95 -1.29
CA VAL A 68 -4.06 -7.94 -0.14
C VAL A 68 -4.49 -6.88 0.87
N CYS A 69 -4.48 -7.23 2.15
CA CYS A 69 -4.68 -6.30 3.27
C CYS A 69 -3.38 -5.56 3.55
N ILE A 70 -3.39 -4.24 3.44
CA ILE A 70 -2.22 -3.43 3.71
C ILE A 70 -2.21 -2.98 5.17
N SER A 71 -1.26 -3.50 5.96
CA SER A 71 -1.19 -3.19 7.40
C SER A 71 -0.49 -1.86 7.71
N ASP A 72 0.63 -1.60 7.06
CA ASP A 72 1.54 -0.52 7.42
C ASP A 72 2.50 -0.17 6.27
N VAL A 73 3.24 0.92 6.43
CA VAL A 73 4.21 1.42 5.44
C VAL A 73 5.38 0.45 5.22
N VAL A 74 5.76 -0.32 6.24
CA VAL A 74 6.83 -1.32 6.13
C VAL A 74 6.37 -2.45 5.22
N PHE A 75 5.16 -2.97 5.43
CA PHE A 75 4.55 -4.02 4.62
C PHE A 75 4.44 -3.62 3.14
N VAL A 76 4.01 -2.40 2.83
CA VAL A 76 3.92 -1.94 1.43
C VAL A 76 5.31 -1.82 0.78
N ASN A 77 6.33 -1.41 1.53
CA ASN A 77 7.70 -1.37 1.03
C ASN A 77 8.27 -2.79 0.80
N GLN A 78 7.97 -3.73 1.68
CA GLN A 78 8.32 -5.14 1.50
C GLN A 78 7.57 -5.74 0.29
N LEU A 79 6.32 -5.36 0.10
CA LEU A 79 5.51 -5.78 -1.04
C LEU A 79 6.10 -5.27 -2.36
N ARG A 80 6.58 -4.03 -2.38
CA ARG A 80 7.31 -3.45 -3.52
C ARG A 80 8.57 -4.26 -3.84
N GLU A 81 9.38 -4.57 -2.84
CA GLU A 81 10.59 -5.39 -3.02
C GLU A 81 10.26 -6.78 -3.56
N MET A 82 9.19 -7.39 -3.09
CA MET A 82 8.68 -8.68 -3.60
C MET A 82 8.26 -8.57 -5.07
N VAL A 83 7.48 -7.55 -5.45
CA VAL A 83 7.06 -7.35 -6.85
C VAL A 83 8.26 -7.15 -7.78
N PHE A 84 9.26 -6.39 -7.35
CA PHE A 84 10.51 -6.28 -8.10
C PHE A 84 11.27 -7.61 -8.17
N ALA A 85 11.30 -8.40 -7.09
CA ALA A 85 11.94 -9.71 -7.07
C ALA A 85 11.22 -10.74 -7.97
N MET A 86 9.90 -10.74 -7.97
CA MET A 86 9.05 -11.59 -8.82
C MET A 86 9.32 -11.30 -10.30
N ASN A 87 9.39 -10.02 -10.67
CA ASN A 87 9.67 -9.61 -12.04
C ASN A 87 11.15 -9.77 -12.44
N LYS A 88 12.07 -9.84 -11.47
CA LYS A 88 13.51 -10.03 -11.70
C LYS A 88 13.93 -11.51 -11.69
N SER A 89 13.10 -12.41 -11.19
CA SER A 89 13.35 -13.86 -11.15
C SER A 89 13.24 -14.47 -12.55
N CYS A 90 14.09 -14.00 -13.46
CA CYS A 90 14.24 -14.50 -14.81
C CYS A 90 15.00 -15.83 -14.74
N SER A 91 14.28 -16.91 -15.01
CA SER A 91 14.77 -18.18 -15.58
C SER A 91 16.10 -18.75 -15.04
N ARG A 92 16.06 -19.47 -13.91
CA ARG A 92 16.97 -20.61 -13.72
C ARG A 92 16.12 -21.83 -13.39
N GLY A 93 15.81 -22.60 -14.43
CA GLY A 93 15.11 -23.86 -14.32
C GLY A 93 15.87 -24.80 -13.39
N THR A 94 15.25 -25.13 -12.27
CA THR A 94 15.53 -26.36 -11.54
C THR A 94 14.41 -27.32 -11.89
N ASN A 95 14.71 -28.24 -12.80
CA ASN A 95 13.92 -29.43 -13.04
C ASN A 95 13.91 -30.25 -11.75
N ASP A 96 12.84 -30.14 -10.96
CA ASP A 96 12.51 -31.19 -9.99
C ASP A 96 11.00 -31.27 -9.78
N SER A 97 10.40 -32.18 -10.56
CA SER A 97 9.34 -33.11 -10.16
C SER A 97 8.28 -32.60 -9.16
N SER A 98 7.56 -31.53 -9.49
CA SER A 98 6.35 -31.06 -8.75
C SER A 98 5.41 -30.38 -9.75
N GLY A 99 4.08 -30.48 -9.59
CA GLY A 99 3.06 -30.33 -10.64
C GLY A 99 3.05 -29.06 -11.53
N GLU A 100 2.21 -29.05 -12.57
CA GLU A 100 2.16 -28.00 -13.63
C GLU A 100 2.07 -26.54 -13.12
N LEU A 101 1.54 -26.28 -11.92
CA LEU A 101 1.51 -24.94 -11.30
C LEU A 101 2.86 -24.47 -10.74
N ASP A 102 3.86 -25.35 -10.61
CA ASP A 102 5.21 -24.99 -10.19
C ASP A 102 6.11 -24.46 -11.30
N GLN A 103 5.69 -24.61 -12.56
CA GLN A 103 6.41 -24.10 -13.73
C GLN A 103 5.88 -22.75 -14.23
N VAL A 104 4.86 -22.19 -13.58
CA VAL A 104 4.28 -20.91 -14.00
C VAL A 104 5.15 -19.76 -13.51
N GLU A 105 5.74 -19.02 -14.46
CA GLU A 105 6.45 -17.76 -14.18
C GLU A 105 5.41 -16.65 -13.91
N ILE A 106 4.95 -16.57 -12.67
CA ILE A 106 4.02 -15.53 -12.22
C ILE A 106 4.77 -14.19 -12.22
N LYS A 107 4.25 -13.20 -12.95
CA LYS A 107 4.74 -11.82 -12.97
C LYS A 107 3.71 -10.89 -12.35
N ALA A 108 4.15 -9.80 -11.73
CA ALA A 108 3.26 -8.77 -11.24
C ALA A 108 3.26 -7.58 -12.22
N ASP A 109 2.08 -7.06 -12.54
CA ASP A 109 1.95 -5.85 -13.36
C ASP A 109 2.58 -4.66 -12.63
N THR A 110 3.72 -4.18 -13.14
CA THR A 110 4.47 -3.08 -12.50
C THR A 110 3.73 -1.75 -12.57
N THR A 111 2.95 -1.53 -13.63
CA THR A 111 2.24 -0.27 -13.85
C THR A 111 1.07 -0.20 -12.87
N HIS A 112 0.26 -1.26 -12.82
CA HIS A 112 -0.83 -1.36 -11.85
C HIS A 112 -0.31 -1.33 -10.41
N PHE A 113 0.80 -2.03 -10.14
CA PHE A 113 1.42 -2.00 -8.82
C PHE A 113 1.93 -0.61 -8.43
N ALA A 114 2.51 0.16 -9.36
CA ALA A 114 3.02 1.50 -9.07
C ALA A 114 1.89 2.46 -8.65
N GLU A 115 0.75 2.39 -9.33
CA GLU A 115 -0.44 3.16 -8.98
C GLU A 115 -0.94 2.76 -7.59
N MET A 116 -1.16 1.46 -7.36
CA MET A 116 -1.58 0.92 -6.07
C MET A 116 -0.62 1.30 -4.93
N TYR A 117 0.70 1.20 -5.16
CA TYR A 117 1.72 1.56 -4.19
C TYR A 117 1.64 3.05 -3.84
N GLU A 118 1.45 3.92 -4.84
CA GLU A 118 1.25 5.35 -4.62
C GLU A 118 -0.02 5.60 -3.80
N GLU A 119 -1.12 4.92 -4.10
CA GLU A 119 -2.37 5.05 -3.35
C GLU A 119 -2.23 4.56 -1.91
N ALA A 120 -1.61 3.39 -1.71
CA ALA A 120 -1.37 2.84 -0.39
C ALA A 120 -0.45 3.73 0.45
N MET A 121 0.62 4.27 -0.14
CA MET A 121 1.51 5.23 0.52
C MET A 121 0.79 6.54 0.88
N VAL A 122 -0.11 7.01 0.02
CA VAL A 122 -0.93 8.19 0.30
C VAL A 122 -1.95 7.92 1.40
N LEU A 123 -2.46 6.70 1.52
CA LEU A 123 -3.55 6.34 2.44
C LEU A 123 -3.09 5.75 3.78
N LEU A 124 -1.84 5.32 3.90
CA LEU A 124 -1.30 4.85 5.18
C LEU A 124 -1.10 6.04 6.14
N GLU A 125 -1.84 6.00 7.25
CA GLU A 125 -2.00 7.09 8.22
C GLU A 125 -1.11 6.95 9.46
N GLU A 126 -0.42 5.82 9.64
CA GLU A 126 0.26 5.57 10.90
C GLU A 126 1.69 6.12 10.92
N LEU A 127 1.85 7.22 11.66
CA LEU A 127 3.16 7.65 12.13
C LEU A 127 3.84 6.50 12.86
N THR A 128 5.09 6.22 12.48
CA THR A 128 5.95 5.30 13.22
C THR A 128 6.08 5.76 14.69
N PRO A 129 6.34 4.85 15.65
CA PRO A 129 6.40 5.21 17.07
C PRO A 129 7.30 6.42 17.38
N HIS A 130 8.48 6.49 16.76
CA HIS A 130 9.41 7.61 16.93
C HIS A 130 8.92 8.93 16.29
N GLN A 131 8.16 8.86 15.19
CA GLN A 131 7.53 10.04 14.59
C GLN A 131 6.42 10.59 15.48
N ARG A 132 5.64 9.70 16.12
CA ARG A 132 4.60 10.07 17.07
C ARG A 132 5.17 10.76 18.30
N GLU A 133 6.22 10.20 18.88
CA GLU A 133 6.94 10.81 20.01
C GLU A 133 7.41 12.24 19.68
N LYS A 134 7.95 12.47 18.48
CA LYS A 134 8.35 13.80 18.03
C LYS A 134 7.18 14.76 17.82
N MET A 135 6.05 14.27 17.32
CA MET A 135 4.83 15.07 17.18
C MET A 135 4.26 15.47 18.54
N ASP A 136 4.25 14.56 19.50
CA ASP A 136 3.74 14.84 20.84
C ASP A 136 4.64 15.84 21.57
N ALA A 137 5.97 15.71 21.42
CA ALA A 137 6.92 16.71 21.91
C ALA A 137 6.70 18.09 21.27
N TYR A 138 6.42 18.13 19.95
CA TYR A 138 6.09 19.37 19.26
C TYR A 138 4.80 20.01 19.80
N ARG A 139 3.73 19.23 19.92
CA ARG A 139 2.43 19.69 20.43
C ARG A 139 2.52 20.23 21.86
N ALA A 140 3.39 19.66 22.69
CA ALA A 140 3.59 20.08 24.07
C ALA A 140 4.31 21.43 24.19
N VAL A 141 5.23 21.74 23.26
CA VAL A 141 6.05 22.96 23.33
C VAL A 141 5.43 24.11 22.54
N GLY A 142 4.84 23.81 21.38
CA GLY A 142 4.40 24.82 20.40
C GLY A 142 5.57 25.56 19.74
N GLY A 143 5.39 26.01 18.49
CA GLY A 143 6.37 26.86 17.81
C GLY A 143 7.05 26.19 16.61
N ASN A 144 8.38 26.29 16.50
CA ASN A 144 9.13 25.81 15.34
C ASN A 144 9.71 24.42 15.58
N LEU A 145 9.47 23.47 14.66
CA LEU A 145 10.01 22.12 14.72
C LEU A 145 11.15 21.90 13.71
N HIS A 146 12.35 21.63 14.20
CA HIS A 146 13.47 21.22 13.35
C HIS A 146 13.69 19.70 13.41
N VAL A 147 13.28 18.97 12.36
CA VAL A 147 13.44 17.51 12.29
C VAL A 147 14.71 17.12 11.52
N ARG A 148 15.70 16.57 12.21
CA ARG A 148 16.85 15.88 11.59
C ARG A 148 16.62 14.37 11.60
N ALA A 149 16.73 13.75 10.43
CA ALA A 149 16.69 12.29 10.27
C ALA A 149 17.32 11.93 8.90
N PRO A 150 17.82 10.70 8.70
CA PRO A 150 18.36 10.25 7.41
C PRO A 150 17.27 10.21 6.32
N ALA A 151 17.67 10.30 5.06
CA ALA A 151 16.75 10.12 3.93
C ALA A 151 15.97 8.80 4.06
N GLY A 152 14.68 8.81 3.71
CA GLY A 152 13.80 7.64 3.90
C GLY A 152 13.18 7.50 5.30
N ALA A 153 13.63 8.23 6.33
CA ALA A 153 13.04 8.17 7.69
C ALA A 153 11.64 8.82 7.83
N GLY A 154 10.98 9.18 6.73
CA GLY A 154 9.62 9.75 6.73
C GLY A 154 9.50 11.18 7.28
N LYS A 155 10.55 12.01 7.19
CA LYS A 155 10.50 13.42 7.62
C LYS A 155 9.43 14.24 6.90
N SER A 156 9.30 14.05 5.60
CA SER A 156 8.27 14.75 4.80
C SER A 156 6.87 14.34 5.24
N PHE A 157 6.69 13.11 5.70
CA PHE A 157 5.41 12.60 6.19
C PHE A 157 4.99 13.28 7.51
N LEU A 158 5.93 13.60 8.39
CA LEU A 158 5.66 14.44 9.58
C LEU A 158 5.13 15.82 9.18
N GLY A 159 5.79 16.47 8.21
CA GLY A 159 5.33 17.76 7.68
C GLY A 159 3.93 17.68 7.09
N LEU A 160 3.67 16.68 6.24
CA LEU A 160 2.35 16.42 5.66
C LEU A 160 1.27 16.24 6.73
N GLN A 161 1.56 15.52 7.81
CA GLN A 161 0.62 15.29 8.89
C GLN A 161 0.28 16.60 9.63
N LEU A 162 1.28 17.44 9.90
CA LEU A 162 1.06 18.76 10.50
C LEU A 162 0.22 19.67 9.59
N MET A 163 0.52 19.69 8.28
CA MET A 163 -0.27 20.45 7.32
C MET A 163 -1.73 20.00 7.29
N LEU A 164 -1.97 18.69 7.32
CA LEU A 164 -3.31 18.11 7.34
C LEU A 164 -4.06 18.47 8.63
N GLU A 165 -3.40 18.36 9.78
CA GLU A 165 -3.96 18.74 11.08
C GLU A 165 -4.41 20.21 11.10
N GLU A 166 -3.57 21.13 10.62
CA GLU A 166 -3.90 22.55 10.52
C GLU A 166 -5.09 22.82 9.59
N VAL A 167 -5.09 22.22 8.40
CA VAL A 167 -6.17 22.40 7.43
C VAL A 167 -7.50 21.83 7.96
N LEU A 168 -7.47 20.68 8.64
CA LEU A 168 -8.67 20.09 9.23
C LEU A 168 -9.17 20.85 10.46
N ALA A 169 -8.26 21.37 11.29
CA ALA A 169 -8.62 22.11 12.50
C ALA A 169 -9.21 23.49 12.20
N HIS A 170 -8.79 24.14 11.11
CA HIS A 170 -9.14 25.53 10.82
C HIS A 170 -9.97 25.69 9.53
N GLY A 171 -10.24 24.59 8.82
CA GLY A 171 -11.13 24.55 7.66
C GLY A 171 -10.74 25.57 6.58
N SER A 172 -11.73 26.34 6.09
CA SER A 172 -11.52 27.33 5.03
C SER A 172 -10.66 28.54 5.43
N GLY A 173 -10.34 28.70 6.72
CA GLY A 173 -9.46 29.77 7.22
C GLY A 173 -7.99 29.38 7.28
N ALA A 174 -7.66 28.11 7.06
CA ALA A 174 -6.29 27.61 7.16
C ALA A 174 -5.49 27.96 5.90
N MET A 175 -4.31 28.55 6.08
CA MET A 175 -3.32 28.71 5.01
C MET A 175 -2.02 28.04 5.43
N VAL A 176 -1.57 27.09 4.61
CA VAL A 176 -0.35 26.33 4.85
C VAL A 176 0.54 26.42 3.61
N LEU A 177 1.79 26.86 3.80
CA LEU A 177 2.79 26.92 2.75
C LEU A 177 3.73 25.73 2.85
N PHE A 178 3.77 24.91 1.81
CA PHE A 178 4.76 23.84 1.67
C PHE A 178 5.80 24.22 0.64
N ALA A 179 7.08 24.20 1.04
CA ALA A 179 8.20 24.47 0.17
C ALA A 179 9.07 23.21 0.03
N ALA A 180 9.38 22.83 -1.22
CA ALA A 180 10.28 21.73 -1.52
C ALA A 180 11.28 22.16 -2.61
N SER A 181 12.47 21.57 -2.57
CA SER A 181 13.54 21.85 -3.55
C SER A 181 13.32 21.20 -4.93
N ASN A 182 12.37 20.26 -5.04
CA ASN A 182 12.05 19.56 -6.27
C ASN A 182 10.54 19.62 -6.53
N GLU A 183 10.16 19.97 -7.76
CA GLU A 183 8.80 20.01 -8.27
C GLU A 183 8.04 18.70 -8.04
N ALA A 184 8.68 17.55 -8.27
CA ALA A 184 8.04 16.25 -8.08
C ALA A 184 7.55 16.05 -6.63
N MET A 185 8.29 16.58 -5.65
CA MET A 185 7.89 16.52 -4.24
C MET A 185 6.70 17.46 -3.96
N ALA A 186 6.69 18.66 -4.54
CA ALA A 186 5.56 19.58 -4.39
C ALA A 186 4.28 19.00 -5.00
N MET A 187 4.37 18.40 -6.18
CA MET A 187 3.24 17.72 -6.85
C MET A 187 2.74 16.51 -6.06
N PHE A 188 3.65 15.71 -5.51
CA PHE A 188 3.29 14.60 -4.61
C PHE A 188 2.51 15.10 -3.39
N VAL A 189 3.00 16.14 -2.72
CA VAL A 189 2.34 16.73 -1.55
C VAL A 189 0.95 17.28 -1.91
N ALA A 190 0.83 18.01 -3.02
CA ALA A 190 -0.44 18.54 -3.47
C ALA A 190 -1.46 17.41 -3.74
N ARG A 191 -1.05 16.38 -4.48
CA ARG A 191 -1.90 15.20 -4.77
C ARG A 191 -2.32 14.49 -3.48
N TRP A 192 -1.38 14.32 -2.54
CA TRP A 192 -1.64 13.69 -1.24
C TRP A 192 -2.69 14.47 -0.44
N MET A 193 -2.56 15.80 -0.36
CA MET A 193 -3.52 16.66 0.33
C MET A 193 -4.90 16.60 -0.32
N CYS A 194 -4.98 16.68 -1.66
CA CYS A 194 -6.26 16.58 -2.37
C CYS A 194 -6.99 15.27 -2.09
N LYS A 195 -6.31 14.12 -2.20
CA LYS A 195 -6.91 12.81 -1.94
C LYS A 195 -7.43 12.69 -0.50
N ARG A 196 -6.74 13.27 0.48
CA ARG A 196 -7.16 13.18 1.90
C ARG A 196 -8.27 14.15 2.28
N LEU A 197 -8.27 15.37 1.74
CA LEU A 197 -9.35 16.32 1.97
C LEU A 197 -10.67 15.85 1.33
N GLN A 198 -10.61 15.20 0.17
CA GLN A 198 -11.79 14.59 -0.48
C GLN A 198 -12.40 13.49 0.40
N LYS A 199 -11.60 12.54 0.90
CA LYS A 199 -12.09 11.48 1.81
C LYS A 199 -12.71 12.01 3.10
N SER A 200 -12.13 13.06 3.70
CA SER A 200 -12.73 13.70 4.87
C SER A 200 -14.11 14.31 4.54
N SER A 201 -14.25 14.92 3.36
CA SER A 201 -15.53 15.53 2.94
C SER A 201 -16.61 14.48 2.62
N GLU A 202 -16.22 13.32 2.06
CA GLU A 202 -17.13 12.19 1.80
C GLU A 202 -17.58 11.51 3.10
N GLY A 203 -16.65 11.34 4.05
CA GLY A 203 -16.97 10.82 5.39
C GLY A 203 -17.92 11.74 6.16
N SER A 204 -17.78 13.07 6.03
CA SER A 204 -18.72 14.04 6.61
C SER A 204 -20.09 14.05 5.93
N ARG A 205 -20.17 13.79 4.61
CA ARG A 205 -21.44 13.68 3.88
C ARG A 205 -22.21 12.42 4.25
N GLN A 206 -21.55 11.27 4.33
CA GLN A 206 -22.21 10.01 4.72
C GLN A 206 -22.68 9.98 6.19
N ALA A 207 -22.06 10.78 7.07
CA ALA A 207 -22.49 10.92 8.46
C ALA A 207 -23.71 11.84 8.63
N LEU A 208 -24.04 12.67 7.63
CA LEU A 208 -25.20 13.57 7.66
C LEU A 208 -26.48 12.93 7.09
N GLU A 209 -26.34 11.80 6.39
CA GLU A 209 -27.45 11.05 5.75
C GLU A 209 -27.88 9.80 6.54
N ARG A 210 -27.48 9.67 7.81
CA ARG A 210 -27.94 8.60 8.73
C ARG A 210 -28.70 9.16 9.93
#